data_AF-A0A2T7T7A6-F1
#
_entry.id   AF-A0A2T7T7A6-F1
#
_cell.length_a   1.000
_cell.length_b   1.000
_cell.length_c   1.000
_cell.angle_alpha   90.00
_cell.angle_beta   90.00
_cell.angle_gamma   90.00
#
_symmetry.space_group_name_H-M   'P 1'
#
loop_
_entity.id
_entity.type
_entity.pdbx_description
1 polymer ?
#
loop_
_entity_poly.entity_id
_entity_poly.type
_entity_poly.pdbx_seq_one_letter_code
_entity_poly.pdbx_strand_id
1 'polypeptide(L)'
;MGSVAGAGAATADEVPQHQGGAAATLDGLKTYDGAVLHNDGKDQQLPAGLFEMTVDGGGKLKTYCIDIHNPTQDQAKYLETPWDQTSLGANKNAGKIRWILEHSYPQIDDLSALAQSAETGPLTEKTAAAGTQVAIWRYSDNADVDASDPAAEKLADWLEKSAQDAAEPKASLTLQPGAVSGKAGEKLGPITVHTDAAGVTVTPPADAAASGVTITDKDGAPVTTAANGTQLYFDVPSDASDGTASLGVQATTSVPVGRAFAGVTKSQTQILAGSSESTVSATATATWAEQGAIPAVTAQKNCAEGGVDITATNKGDEPFVFELKGTEHSVPAGESKTVTVPVGEDEAYDFTITGPAGFTQNFKGVLDCLTTSDSGPVTQQESSEPLPASAGGSSTGATDNLAETGSSSATPVIAGIAIALVVLGGGAVFLLRKKNAATPSTPGE
;
A
#
# COMPACT_ATOMS: atom_id res chain seq x y z
N MET A 1 26.35 35.59 -23.76
CA MET A 1 26.60 34.74 -22.58
C MET A 1 25.46 35.04 -21.61
N GLY A 2 24.38 34.28 -21.48
CA GLY A 2 24.22 32.83 -21.55
C GLY A 2 23.95 32.31 -20.14
N SER A 3 22.88 32.78 -19.50
CA SER A 3 22.48 32.36 -18.15
C SER A 3 21.60 31.12 -18.28
N VAL A 4 22.17 29.93 -18.07
CA VAL A 4 21.41 28.70 -17.96
C VAL A 4 20.75 28.69 -16.58
N ALA A 5 19.47 29.03 -16.53
CA ALA A 5 18.64 28.75 -15.37
C ALA A 5 18.41 27.23 -15.35
N GLY A 6 19.02 26.54 -14.39
CA GLY A 6 18.72 25.14 -14.13
C GLY A 6 17.27 25.04 -13.66
N ALA A 7 16.40 24.48 -14.51
CA ALA A 7 15.12 23.98 -14.08
C ALA A 7 15.41 22.85 -13.08
N GLY A 8 15.17 23.12 -11.79
CA GLY A 8 15.09 22.05 -10.81
C GLY A 8 13.94 21.17 -11.23
N ALA A 9 14.22 19.91 -11.58
CA ALA A 9 13.19 18.90 -11.76
C ALA A 9 12.39 18.87 -10.46
N ALA A 10 11.14 19.32 -10.50
CA ALA A 10 10.18 18.98 -9.49
C ALA A 10 10.13 17.45 -9.49
N THR A 11 10.54 16.85 -8.38
CA THR A 11 10.25 15.45 -8.12
C THR A 11 8.73 15.34 -8.16
N ALA A 12 8.18 14.80 -9.25
CA ALA A 12 6.86 14.24 -9.22
C ALA A 12 6.89 13.27 -8.04
N ASP A 13 6.07 13.53 -7.01
CA ASP A 13 5.74 12.49 -6.04
C ASP A 13 5.36 11.28 -6.90
N GLU A 14 6.12 10.19 -6.81
CA GLU A 14 5.73 8.90 -7.35
C GLU A 14 4.42 8.56 -6.64
N VAL A 15 3.29 9.01 -7.19
CA VAL A 15 1.97 8.62 -6.72
C VAL A 15 1.93 7.12 -6.93
N PRO A 16 1.96 6.30 -5.87
CA PRO A 16 1.79 4.86 -6.04
C PRO A 16 0.41 4.70 -6.67
N GLN A 17 0.35 4.17 -7.89
CA GLN A 17 -0.90 3.98 -8.62
C GLN A 17 -1.70 2.86 -7.97
N HIS A 18 -2.32 3.22 -6.86
CA HIS A 18 -3.26 2.46 -6.09
C HIS A 18 -4.66 3.00 -6.44
N GLN A 19 -5.64 2.10 -6.63
CA GLN A 19 -7.01 2.44 -7.05
C GLN A 19 -7.79 3.29 -6.02
N GLY A 20 -7.18 3.54 -4.86
CA GLY A 20 -7.71 4.33 -3.78
C GLY A 20 -8.09 3.49 -2.56
N GLY A 21 -8.08 4.15 -1.41
CA GLY A 21 -8.40 3.56 -0.12
C GLY A 21 -7.39 4.00 0.94
N ALA A 22 -7.20 3.16 1.95
CA ALA A 22 -6.16 3.36 2.95
C ALA A 22 -4.79 2.85 2.46
N ALA A 23 -3.75 3.64 2.71
CA ALA A 23 -2.35 3.21 2.66
C ALA A 23 -1.79 3.21 4.09
N ALA A 24 -1.08 2.15 4.47
CA ALA A 24 -0.63 2.00 5.84
C ALA A 24 0.75 1.34 5.94
N THR A 25 1.50 1.68 6.99
CA THR A 25 2.80 1.08 7.32
C THR A 25 2.64 0.12 8.49
N LEU A 26 3.20 -1.09 8.36
CA LEU A 26 3.12 -2.13 9.38
C LEU A 26 3.91 -1.76 10.64
N ASP A 27 3.24 -1.68 11.79
CA ASP A 27 3.87 -1.48 13.11
C ASP A 27 4.33 -2.81 13.73
N GLY A 28 3.84 -3.94 13.21
CA GLY A 28 4.18 -5.31 13.62
C GLY A 28 3.11 -5.98 14.49
N LEU A 29 3.38 -7.21 14.91
CA LEU A 29 2.48 -8.01 15.76
C LEU A 29 2.44 -7.42 17.19
N LYS A 30 1.25 -7.13 17.72
CA LYS A 30 1.08 -6.45 19.02
C LYS A 30 0.36 -7.29 20.07
N THR A 31 -0.75 -7.91 19.68
CA THR A 31 -1.60 -8.69 20.60
C THR A 31 -1.63 -10.13 20.13
N TYR A 32 -0.86 -10.99 20.78
CA TYR A 32 -0.65 -12.36 20.34
C TYR A 32 -0.41 -13.32 21.49
N ASP A 33 -0.62 -14.60 21.19
CA ASP A 33 -0.19 -15.76 21.96
C ASP A 33 0.50 -16.75 21.02
N GLY A 34 0.85 -17.95 21.49
CA GLY A 34 1.46 -19.00 20.67
C GLY A 34 0.47 -19.84 19.87
N ALA A 35 0.94 -20.36 18.73
CA ALA A 35 0.33 -21.45 17.98
C ALA A 35 1.41 -22.50 17.62
N VAL A 36 0.95 -23.71 17.29
CA VAL A 36 1.77 -24.83 16.86
C VAL A 36 1.31 -25.23 15.46
N LEU A 37 2.20 -25.06 14.49
CA LEU A 37 2.01 -25.51 13.12
C LEU A 37 2.61 -26.92 12.96
N HIS A 38 1.84 -27.83 12.41
CA HIS A 38 2.21 -29.22 12.18
C HIS A 38 2.56 -29.44 10.71
N ASN A 39 3.85 -29.54 10.41
CA ASN A 39 4.35 -29.72 9.04
C ASN A 39 5.24 -30.96 8.92
N ASP A 40 4.85 -31.92 8.08
CA ASP A 40 5.63 -33.14 7.77
C ASP A 40 6.13 -33.90 9.02
N GLY A 41 5.29 -33.96 10.06
CA GLY A 41 5.61 -34.63 11.33
C GLY A 41 6.57 -33.84 12.24
N LYS A 42 6.76 -32.56 11.99
CA LYS A 42 7.46 -31.62 12.88
C LYS A 42 6.50 -30.54 13.37
N ASP A 43 6.66 -30.19 14.64
CA ASP A 43 5.92 -29.10 15.26
C ASP A 43 6.80 -27.84 15.26
N GLN A 44 6.23 -26.76 14.74
CA GLN A 44 6.84 -25.43 14.76
C GLN A 44 5.99 -24.51 15.64
N GLN A 45 6.60 -23.91 16.65
CA GLN A 45 5.95 -22.84 17.41
C GLN A 45 6.09 -21.51 16.68
N LEU A 46 5.00 -20.76 16.60
CA LEU A 46 4.97 -19.42 16.03
C LEU A 46 4.00 -18.52 16.82
N PRO A 47 4.21 -17.20 16.81
CA PRO A 47 3.24 -16.28 17.39
C PRO A 47 2.02 -16.13 16.48
N ALA A 48 0.83 -16.08 17.07
CA ALA A 48 -0.45 -15.93 16.40
C ALA A 48 -1.26 -14.79 17.00
N GLY A 49 -1.71 -13.85 16.18
CA GLY A 49 -2.56 -12.77 16.66
C GLY A 49 -2.58 -11.54 15.76
N LEU A 50 -2.86 -10.40 16.40
CA LEU A 50 -3.23 -9.16 15.75
C LEU A 50 -2.03 -8.25 15.50
N PHE A 51 -1.89 -7.82 14.25
CA PHE A 51 -0.95 -6.82 13.80
C PHE A 51 -1.59 -5.44 13.86
N GLU A 52 -0.76 -4.42 14.04
CA GLU A 52 -1.18 -3.03 13.91
C GLU A 52 -0.46 -2.36 12.74
N MET A 53 -1.16 -1.42 12.09
CA MET A 53 -0.59 -0.57 11.06
C MET A 53 -0.94 0.91 11.31
N THR A 54 -0.03 1.79 10.92
CA THR A 54 -0.22 3.24 10.92
C THR A 54 -0.68 3.70 9.53
N VAL A 55 -1.84 4.35 9.46
CA VAL A 55 -2.37 4.88 8.18
C VAL A 55 -1.68 6.20 7.81
N ASP A 56 -1.31 6.33 6.55
CA ASP A 56 -0.78 7.57 5.99
C ASP A 56 -1.84 8.69 6.09
N GLY A 57 -1.47 9.81 6.72
CA GLY A 57 -2.41 10.91 7.00
C GLY A 57 -3.20 10.76 8.30
N GLY A 58 -3.08 9.62 9.00
CA GLY A 58 -3.62 9.42 10.34
C GLY A 58 -4.68 8.33 10.41
N GLY A 59 -4.70 7.62 11.54
CA GLY A 59 -5.53 6.44 11.77
C GLY A 59 -4.69 5.21 12.09
N LYS A 60 -5.36 4.16 12.58
CA LYS A 60 -4.76 2.88 12.93
C LYS A 60 -5.61 1.74 12.39
N LEU A 61 -4.95 0.73 11.86
CA LEU A 61 -5.57 -0.51 11.41
C LEU A 61 -5.10 -1.66 12.30
N LYS A 62 -5.99 -2.61 12.50
CA LYS A 62 -5.75 -3.90 13.16
C LYS A 62 -5.97 -4.98 12.12
N THR A 63 -4.98 -5.82 11.86
CA THR A 63 -5.04 -6.87 10.83
C THR A 63 -4.62 -8.25 11.35
N TYR A 64 -5.09 -9.28 10.65
CA TYR A 64 -4.57 -10.64 10.75
C TYR A 64 -3.85 -11.04 9.47
N CYS A 65 -2.97 -12.04 9.59
CA CYS A 65 -2.21 -12.61 8.49
C CYS A 65 -3.04 -13.60 7.67
N ILE A 66 -2.84 -13.61 6.34
CA ILE A 66 -3.46 -14.55 5.40
C ILE A 66 -2.47 -15.61 4.90
N ASP A 67 -1.16 -15.44 5.06
CA ASP A 67 -0.16 -16.42 4.63
C ASP A 67 0.75 -16.81 5.80
N ILE A 68 0.51 -17.97 6.39
CA ILE A 68 1.24 -18.45 7.57
C ILE A 68 2.74 -18.69 7.33
N HIS A 69 3.17 -18.91 6.08
CA HIS A 69 4.55 -19.26 5.74
C HIS A 69 5.36 -18.11 5.17
N ASN A 70 4.71 -16.99 4.82
CA ASN A 70 5.37 -15.80 4.32
C ASN A 70 5.48 -14.75 5.44
N PRO A 71 6.67 -14.51 6.02
CA PRO A 71 6.80 -13.55 7.11
C PRO A 71 6.50 -12.11 6.64
N THR A 72 5.98 -11.28 7.55
CA THR A 72 5.87 -9.85 7.29
C THR A 72 7.26 -9.21 7.19
N GLN A 73 7.40 -8.21 6.33
CA GLN A 73 8.61 -7.36 6.32
C GLN A 73 8.45 -6.18 7.28
N ASP A 74 9.52 -5.87 8.03
CA ASP A 74 9.54 -4.74 8.95
C ASP A 74 9.24 -3.43 8.22
N GLN A 75 8.29 -2.65 8.76
CA GLN A 75 7.86 -1.36 8.21
C GLN A 75 7.41 -1.44 6.74
N ALA A 76 6.93 -2.59 6.30
CA ALA A 76 6.32 -2.74 4.98
C ALA A 76 5.14 -1.78 4.82
N LYS A 77 5.04 -1.20 3.62
CA LYS A 77 3.88 -0.42 3.20
C LYS A 77 2.85 -1.35 2.55
N TYR A 78 1.60 -1.12 2.92
CA TYR A 78 0.45 -1.87 2.47
C TYR A 78 -0.59 -0.93 1.86
N LEU A 79 -1.29 -1.45 0.87
CA LEU A 79 -2.36 -0.75 0.17
C LEU A 79 -3.65 -1.56 0.31
N GLU A 80 -4.75 -0.89 0.60
CA GLU A 80 -6.08 -1.51 0.53
C GLU A 80 -6.28 -2.12 -0.87
N THR A 81 -6.54 -3.42 -0.96
CA THR A 81 -6.53 -4.13 -2.25
C THR A 81 -7.78 -5.00 -2.37
N PRO A 82 -8.45 -5.01 -3.54
CA PRO A 82 -9.53 -5.96 -3.78
C PRO A 82 -9.08 -7.42 -3.64
N TRP A 83 -9.97 -8.32 -3.20
CA TRP A 83 -9.59 -9.73 -2.99
C TRP A 83 -9.05 -10.39 -4.25
N ASP A 84 -9.66 -10.11 -5.41
CA ASP A 84 -9.25 -10.64 -6.73
C ASP A 84 -7.84 -10.23 -7.19
N GLN A 85 -7.22 -9.28 -6.48
CA GLN A 85 -5.85 -8.80 -6.70
C GLN A 85 -4.87 -9.28 -5.62
N THR A 86 -5.26 -10.28 -4.83
CA THR A 86 -4.48 -10.90 -3.75
C THR A 86 -4.68 -12.42 -3.70
N SER A 87 -3.99 -13.10 -2.79
CA SER A 87 -4.21 -14.52 -2.48
C SER A 87 -5.65 -14.88 -2.04
N LEU A 88 -6.44 -13.90 -1.59
CA LEU A 88 -7.85 -14.13 -1.25
C LEU A 88 -8.76 -14.34 -2.47
N GLY A 89 -8.35 -13.87 -3.66
CA GLY A 89 -9.19 -13.90 -4.87
C GLY A 89 -9.50 -15.31 -5.37
N ALA A 90 -8.53 -16.20 -5.28
CA ALA A 90 -8.70 -17.62 -5.63
C ALA A 90 -9.21 -18.45 -4.44
N ASN A 91 -9.15 -17.92 -3.22
CA ASN A 91 -9.55 -18.63 -2.02
C ASN A 91 -11.08 -18.69 -1.87
N LYS A 92 -11.64 -19.88 -2.07
CA LYS A 92 -13.08 -20.14 -1.95
C LYS A 92 -13.64 -19.93 -0.54
N ASN A 93 -12.78 -19.90 0.48
CA ASN A 93 -13.14 -19.66 1.87
C ASN A 93 -12.92 -18.19 2.31
N ALA A 94 -12.55 -17.26 1.42
CA ALA A 94 -12.35 -15.85 1.79
C ALA A 94 -13.57 -15.24 2.50
N GLY A 95 -14.78 -15.65 2.11
CA GLY A 95 -16.00 -15.23 2.79
C GLY A 95 -16.13 -15.73 4.23
N LYS A 96 -15.63 -16.93 4.53
CA LYS A 96 -15.59 -17.48 5.89
C LYS A 96 -14.58 -16.75 6.76
N ILE A 97 -13.44 -16.37 6.20
CA ILE A 97 -12.45 -15.53 6.88
C ILE A 97 -13.10 -14.19 7.25
N ARG A 98 -13.81 -13.54 6.32
CA ARG A 98 -14.56 -12.32 6.63
C ARG A 98 -15.56 -12.54 7.77
N TRP A 99 -16.32 -13.63 7.74
CA TRP A 99 -17.26 -13.93 8.82
C TRP A 99 -16.57 -14.04 10.18
N ILE A 100 -15.42 -14.73 10.24
CA ILE A 100 -14.61 -14.84 11.46
C ILE A 100 -14.22 -13.46 11.99
N LEU A 101 -13.77 -12.55 11.12
CA LEU A 101 -13.38 -11.19 11.49
C LEU A 101 -14.53 -10.40 12.12
N GLU A 102 -15.76 -10.57 11.63
CA GLU A 102 -16.95 -9.90 12.16
C GLU A 102 -17.49 -10.54 13.46
N HIS A 103 -17.15 -11.80 13.73
CA HIS A 103 -17.68 -12.60 14.86
C HIS A 103 -16.62 -12.95 15.90
N SER A 104 -15.50 -12.25 15.91
CA SER A 104 -14.39 -12.50 16.83
C SER A 104 -13.66 -11.22 17.21
N TYR A 105 -12.59 -11.36 18.00
CA TYR A 105 -11.76 -10.22 18.41
C TYR A 105 -11.01 -9.64 17.20
N PRO A 106 -10.92 -8.30 17.03
CA PRO A 106 -11.34 -7.25 17.96
C PRO A 106 -12.73 -6.67 17.69
N GLN A 107 -13.50 -7.17 16.71
CA GLN A 107 -14.87 -6.66 16.46
C GLN A 107 -15.81 -6.98 17.63
N ILE A 108 -15.63 -8.15 18.24
CA ILE A 108 -16.22 -8.50 19.52
C ILE A 108 -15.12 -8.40 20.58
N ASP A 109 -15.11 -7.28 21.30
CA ASP A 109 -14.17 -6.99 22.40
C ASP A 109 -14.73 -7.34 23.79
N ASP A 110 -16.03 -7.64 23.90
CA ASP A 110 -16.60 -8.31 25.08
C ASP A 110 -16.16 -9.78 25.10
N LEU A 111 -14.97 -9.99 25.66
CA LEU A 111 -14.35 -11.30 25.76
C LEU A 111 -15.14 -12.29 26.62
N SER A 112 -15.96 -11.79 27.56
CA SER A 112 -16.82 -12.66 28.38
C SER A 112 -17.97 -13.21 27.56
N ALA A 113 -18.61 -12.38 26.73
CA ALA A 113 -19.65 -12.81 25.81
C ALA A 113 -19.10 -13.73 24.71
N LEU A 114 -17.92 -13.43 24.17
CA LEU A 114 -17.26 -14.29 23.17
C LEU A 114 -16.92 -15.66 23.77
N ALA A 115 -16.33 -15.68 24.96
CA ALA A 115 -16.01 -16.91 25.68
C ALA A 115 -17.23 -17.77 25.99
N GLN A 116 -18.35 -17.12 26.34
CA GLN A 116 -19.62 -17.83 26.58
C GLN A 116 -20.16 -18.46 25.30
N SER A 117 -20.09 -17.74 24.17
CA SER A 117 -20.59 -18.22 22.88
C SER A 117 -19.79 -19.41 22.36
N ALA A 118 -18.48 -19.41 22.57
CA ALA A 118 -17.56 -20.46 22.13
C ALA A 118 -17.27 -21.54 23.21
N GLU A 119 -17.86 -21.42 24.40
CA GLU A 119 -17.66 -22.34 25.54
C GLU A 119 -16.17 -22.59 25.89
N THR A 120 -15.34 -21.55 25.74
CA THR A 120 -13.88 -21.64 25.86
C THR A 120 -13.41 -21.69 27.31
N GLY A 121 -14.19 -21.08 28.21
CA GLY A 121 -13.66 -20.54 29.47
C GLY A 121 -13.11 -19.12 29.27
N PRO A 122 -12.57 -18.47 30.31
CA PRO A 122 -12.14 -17.07 30.23
C PRO A 122 -11.14 -16.82 29.09
N LEU A 123 -11.40 -15.78 28.28
CA LEU A 123 -10.48 -15.31 27.26
C LEU A 123 -9.78 -14.02 27.71
N THR A 124 -8.54 -13.87 27.29
CA THR A 124 -7.80 -12.60 27.28
C THR A 124 -7.73 -12.07 25.85
N GLU A 125 -7.34 -10.80 25.67
CA GLU A 125 -7.16 -10.25 24.32
C GLU A 125 -6.14 -11.07 23.50
N LYS A 126 -5.08 -11.57 24.15
CA LYS A 126 -4.04 -12.39 23.51
C LYS A 126 -4.56 -13.75 23.05
N THR A 127 -5.26 -14.47 23.94
CA THR A 127 -5.82 -15.79 23.61
C THR A 127 -6.96 -15.66 22.60
N ALA A 128 -7.76 -14.60 22.67
CA ALA A 128 -8.78 -14.31 21.66
C ALA A 128 -8.14 -14.04 20.29
N ALA A 129 -7.15 -13.14 20.23
CA ALA A 129 -6.43 -12.85 18.99
C ALA A 129 -5.74 -14.08 18.39
N ALA A 130 -5.12 -14.93 19.23
CA ALA A 130 -4.50 -16.17 18.78
C ALA A 130 -5.53 -17.16 18.21
N GLY A 131 -6.65 -17.39 18.92
CA GLY A 131 -7.72 -18.26 18.45
C GLY A 131 -8.36 -17.77 17.15
N THR A 132 -8.54 -16.45 17.00
CA THR A 132 -9.01 -15.85 15.75
C THR A 132 -8.01 -16.07 14.61
N GLN A 133 -6.72 -15.81 14.83
CA GLN A 133 -5.68 -15.99 13.79
C GLN A 133 -5.55 -17.46 13.35
N VAL A 134 -5.63 -18.41 14.29
CA VAL A 134 -5.61 -19.85 13.98
C VAL A 134 -6.81 -20.25 13.11
N ALA A 135 -8.02 -19.81 13.46
CA ALA A 135 -9.21 -20.08 12.62
C ALA A 135 -9.09 -19.47 11.22
N ILE A 136 -8.44 -18.31 11.08
CA ILE A 136 -8.16 -17.70 9.79
C ILE A 136 -7.19 -18.56 8.98
N TRP A 137 -6.07 -19.00 9.56
CA TRP A 137 -5.07 -19.84 8.88
C TRP A 137 -5.61 -21.18 8.40
N ARG A 138 -6.54 -21.78 9.13
CA ARG A 138 -7.26 -23.00 8.69
C ARG A 138 -8.06 -22.78 7.39
N TYR A 139 -8.53 -21.55 7.13
CA TYR A 139 -9.22 -21.20 5.89
C TYR A 139 -8.36 -20.53 4.83
N SER A 140 -7.33 -19.77 5.21
CA SER A 140 -6.46 -19.07 4.27
C SER A 140 -5.43 -20.00 3.63
N ASP A 141 -4.79 -20.84 4.44
CA ASP A 141 -3.64 -21.68 4.05
C ASP A 141 -3.99 -23.18 4.05
N ASN A 142 -5.19 -23.55 4.51
CA ASN A 142 -5.54 -24.94 4.86
C ASN A 142 -4.49 -25.56 5.80
N ALA A 143 -3.98 -24.75 6.72
CA ALA A 143 -2.90 -25.13 7.62
C ALA A 143 -3.37 -26.12 8.70
N ASP A 144 -2.54 -27.11 9.00
CA ASP A 144 -2.67 -27.96 10.18
C ASP A 144 -2.04 -27.22 11.37
N VAL A 145 -2.85 -26.44 12.08
CA VAL A 145 -2.38 -25.51 13.12
C VAL A 145 -3.35 -25.45 14.29
N ASP A 146 -2.77 -25.48 15.49
CA ASP A 146 -3.46 -25.40 16.77
C ASP A 146 -2.99 -24.18 17.56
N ALA A 147 -3.88 -23.55 18.31
CA ALA A 147 -3.51 -22.56 19.30
C ALA A 147 -2.86 -23.25 20.52
N SER A 148 -1.78 -22.66 21.05
CA SER A 148 -1.08 -23.23 22.21
C SER A 148 -1.91 -23.17 23.50
N ASP A 149 -2.80 -22.19 23.62
CA ASP A 149 -3.71 -22.06 24.76
C ASP A 149 -5.03 -22.83 24.52
N PRO A 150 -5.48 -23.69 25.45
CA PRO A 150 -6.69 -24.48 25.24
C PRO A 150 -8.00 -23.68 25.08
N ALA A 151 -8.09 -22.47 25.63
CA ALA A 151 -9.26 -21.61 25.45
C ALA A 151 -9.20 -20.92 24.08
N ALA A 152 -8.01 -20.50 23.63
CA ALA A 152 -7.80 -20.02 22.27
C ALA A 152 -8.13 -21.09 21.22
N GLU A 153 -7.75 -22.35 21.48
CA GLU A 153 -8.00 -23.46 20.57
C GLU A 153 -9.49 -23.76 20.41
N LYS A 154 -10.21 -23.81 21.53
CA LYS A 154 -11.68 -23.92 21.50
C LYS A 154 -12.35 -22.77 20.76
N LEU A 155 -11.81 -21.56 20.86
CA LEU A 155 -12.31 -20.41 20.11
C LEU A 155 -12.10 -20.64 18.61
N ALA A 156 -10.91 -21.10 18.22
CA ALA A 156 -10.59 -21.40 16.84
C ALA A 156 -11.53 -22.45 16.25
N ASP A 157 -11.73 -23.58 16.96
CA ASP A 157 -12.67 -24.64 16.58
C ASP A 157 -14.10 -24.14 16.40
N TRP A 158 -14.58 -23.31 17.33
CA TRP A 158 -15.92 -22.75 17.27
C TRP A 158 -16.08 -21.82 16.07
N LEU A 159 -15.10 -20.95 15.83
CA LEU A 159 -15.09 -20.01 14.70
C LEU A 159 -15.08 -20.77 13.37
N GLU A 160 -14.18 -21.75 13.23
CA GLU A 160 -14.04 -22.55 12.02
C GLU A 160 -15.35 -23.27 11.69
N LYS A 161 -15.95 -23.93 12.68
CA LYS A 161 -17.21 -24.67 12.51
C LYS A 161 -18.41 -23.76 12.22
N SER A 162 -18.40 -22.54 12.74
CA SER A 162 -19.53 -21.60 12.64
C SER A 162 -19.47 -20.71 11.40
N ALA A 163 -18.29 -20.57 10.79
CA ALA A 163 -18.07 -19.62 9.71
C ALA A 163 -18.96 -19.87 8.50
N GLN A 164 -19.53 -18.77 7.99
CA GLN A 164 -20.40 -18.74 6.83
C GLN A 164 -19.79 -17.89 5.72
N ASP A 165 -20.24 -18.08 4.49
CA ASP A 165 -19.78 -17.25 3.38
C ASP A 165 -20.32 -15.82 3.51
N ALA A 166 -19.42 -14.86 3.41
CA ALA A 166 -19.71 -13.44 3.34
C ALA A 166 -19.05 -12.81 2.10
N ALA A 167 -19.69 -11.82 1.49
CA ALA A 167 -19.15 -11.14 0.31
C ALA A 167 -17.92 -10.28 0.66
N GLU A 168 -17.10 -9.92 -0.32
CA GLU A 168 -16.08 -8.89 -0.10
C GLU A 168 -16.75 -7.54 0.27
N PRO A 169 -16.26 -6.81 1.30
CA PRO A 169 -16.74 -5.47 1.58
C PRO A 169 -16.22 -4.48 0.52
N LYS A 170 -17.00 -3.44 0.21
CA LYS A 170 -16.59 -2.43 -0.77
C LYS A 170 -15.36 -1.65 -0.28
N ALA A 171 -14.57 -1.14 -1.22
CA ALA A 171 -13.43 -0.28 -0.90
C ALA A 171 -13.88 1.00 -0.19
N SER A 172 -13.03 1.50 0.71
CA SER A 172 -13.31 2.69 1.52
C SER A 172 -13.42 3.97 0.67
N LEU A 173 -12.58 4.09 -0.37
CA LEU A 173 -12.59 5.20 -1.32
C LEU A 173 -11.93 4.79 -2.64
N THR A 174 -12.62 4.93 -3.77
CA THR A 174 -12.04 4.71 -5.12
C THR A 174 -12.58 5.73 -6.12
N LEU A 175 -11.83 5.96 -7.20
CA LEU A 175 -12.25 6.76 -8.35
C LEU A 175 -12.33 5.88 -9.60
N GLN A 176 -13.48 5.88 -10.29
CA GLN A 176 -13.69 5.03 -11.45
C GLN A 176 -14.30 5.80 -12.65
N PRO A 177 -13.67 5.78 -13.83
CA PRO A 177 -12.35 5.19 -14.12
C PRO A 177 -11.21 5.99 -13.45
N GLY A 178 -10.08 5.33 -13.19
CA GLY A 178 -8.88 5.98 -12.63
C GLY A 178 -8.10 6.85 -13.63
N ALA A 179 -8.40 6.74 -14.93
CA ALA A 179 -7.83 7.59 -15.96
C ALA A 179 -8.85 7.91 -17.04
N VAL A 180 -8.83 9.15 -17.54
CA VAL A 180 -9.67 9.63 -18.66
C VAL A 180 -8.82 10.38 -19.68
N SER A 181 -9.32 10.49 -20.91
CA SER A 181 -8.69 11.29 -21.95
C SER A 181 -9.71 11.95 -22.88
N GLY A 182 -9.30 12.99 -23.62
CA GLY A 182 -10.11 13.67 -24.63
C GLY A 182 -9.45 14.94 -25.15
N LYS A 183 -10.19 15.78 -25.88
CA LYS A 183 -9.61 16.98 -26.51
C LYS A 183 -9.60 18.19 -25.57
N ALA A 184 -8.69 19.13 -25.81
CA ALA A 184 -8.73 20.43 -25.16
C ALA A 184 -10.08 21.15 -25.46
N GLY A 185 -10.64 21.84 -24.47
CA GLY A 185 -11.96 22.47 -24.57
C GLY A 185 -13.14 21.54 -24.23
N GLU A 186 -12.88 20.26 -23.91
CA GLU A 186 -13.89 19.30 -23.46
C GLU A 186 -13.85 19.11 -21.94
N LYS A 187 -14.96 18.58 -21.40
CA LYS A 187 -15.02 18.07 -20.02
C LYS A 187 -14.70 16.59 -20.02
N LEU A 188 -13.55 16.22 -19.46
CA LEU A 188 -13.06 14.84 -19.48
C LEU A 188 -13.62 14.08 -18.27
N GLY A 189 -14.45 13.07 -18.54
CA GLY A 189 -15.16 12.30 -17.51
C GLY A 189 -16.37 11.54 -18.08
N PRO A 190 -17.30 11.07 -17.23
CA PRO A 190 -17.30 11.21 -15.78
C PRO A 190 -16.29 10.30 -15.07
N ILE A 191 -15.71 10.80 -13.98
CA ILE A 191 -15.00 10.01 -12.95
C ILE A 191 -15.93 9.91 -11.73
N THR A 192 -16.35 8.71 -11.39
CA THR A 192 -17.30 8.48 -10.29
C THR A 192 -16.55 8.25 -8.98
N VAL A 193 -16.95 8.96 -7.93
CA VAL A 193 -16.47 8.77 -6.56
C VAL A 193 -17.23 7.60 -5.93
N HIS A 194 -16.52 6.59 -5.44
CA HIS A 194 -17.10 5.51 -4.65
C HIS A 194 -16.52 5.55 -3.24
N THR A 195 -17.36 5.69 -2.21
CA THR A 195 -16.90 5.77 -0.82
C THR A 195 -17.98 5.38 0.17
N ASP A 196 -17.57 4.94 1.36
CA ASP A 196 -18.44 4.79 2.54
C ASP A 196 -18.46 6.03 3.45
N ALA A 197 -17.56 6.99 3.22
CA ALA A 197 -17.52 8.25 3.94
C ALA A 197 -18.75 9.11 3.63
N ALA A 198 -19.14 9.97 4.59
CA ALA A 198 -20.24 10.92 4.39
C ALA A 198 -19.95 11.93 3.25
N GLY A 199 -18.67 12.21 2.99
CA GLY A 199 -18.20 13.04 1.89
C GLY A 199 -16.68 13.06 1.81
N VAL A 200 -16.16 13.46 0.64
CA VAL A 200 -14.73 13.60 0.35
C VAL A 200 -14.42 15.05 0.01
N THR A 201 -13.22 15.49 0.35
CA THR A 201 -12.62 16.73 -0.15
C THR A 201 -11.99 16.47 -1.50
N VAL A 202 -12.26 17.32 -2.49
CA VAL A 202 -11.66 17.26 -3.82
C VAL A 202 -10.48 18.23 -3.90
N THR A 203 -9.32 17.70 -4.23
CA THR A 203 -8.08 18.46 -4.45
C THR A 203 -7.85 18.60 -5.95
N PRO A 204 -7.84 19.83 -6.49
CA PRO A 204 -7.58 20.06 -7.91
C PRO A 204 -6.12 19.75 -8.28
N PRO A 205 -5.78 19.70 -9.58
CA PRO A 205 -4.41 19.51 -10.03
C PRO A 205 -3.44 20.53 -9.42
N ALA A 206 -2.22 20.07 -9.10
CA ALA A 206 -1.20 20.92 -8.49
C ALA A 206 -0.80 22.10 -9.38
N ASP A 207 -0.89 21.92 -10.70
CA ASP A 207 -0.62 22.90 -11.74
C ASP A 207 -1.88 23.64 -12.21
N ALA A 208 -3.04 23.47 -11.56
CA ALA A 208 -4.32 24.03 -11.99
C ALA A 208 -4.27 25.55 -12.24
N ALA A 209 -3.51 26.30 -11.45
CA ALA A 209 -3.34 27.75 -11.63
C ALA A 209 -2.56 28.11 -12.92
N ALA A 210 -1.70 27.21 -13.41
CA ALA A 210 -0.90 27.41 -14.62
C ALA A 210 -1.59 26.83 -15.86
N SER A 211 -2.23 25.66 -15.75
CA SER A 211 -2.94 25.00 -16.85
C SER A 211 -4.37 25.50 -17.06
N GLY A 212 -4.96 26.16 -16.06
CA GLY A 212 -6.35 26.63 -16.10
C GLY A 212 -7.38 25.50 -15.95
N VAL A 213 -6.95 24.26 -15.74
CA VAL A 213 -7.82 23.09 -15.57
C VAL A 213 -8.54 23.17 -14.22
N THR A 214 -9.84 22.94 -14.23
CA THR A 214 -10.65 22.90 -13.01
C THR A 214 -11.39 21.57 -12.86
N ILE A 215 -11.75 21.20 -11.62
CA ILE A 215 -12.57 20.02 -11.37
C ILE A 215 -14.02 20.47 -11.20
N THR A 216 -14.91 19.94 -12.04
CA THR A 216 -16.31 20.36 -12.11
C THR A 216 -17.28 19.19 -12.03
N ASP A 217 -18.56 19.52 -11.85
CA ASP A 217 -19.66 18.60 -12.13
C ASP A 217 -19.99 18.57 -13.64
N LYS A 218 -21.05 17.82 -14.00
CA LYS A 218 -21.52 17.71 -15.39
C LYS A 218 -21.92 19.07 -15.99
N ASP A 219 -22.40 19.99 -15.16
CA ASP A 219 -22.91 21.30 -15.59
C ASP A 219 -21.76 22.33 -15.70
N GLY A 220 -20.57 22.01 -15.19
CA GLY A 220 -19.38 22.87 -15.21
C GLY A 220 -19.25 23.73 -13.95
N ALA A 221 -20.02 23.44 -12.90
CA ALA A 221 -19.83 24.10 -11.63
C ALA A 221 -18.60 23.50 -10.93
N PRO A 222 -17.69 24.32 -10.35
CA PRO A 222 -16.54 23.83 -9.61
C PRO A 222 -16.95 22.94 -8.43
N VAL A 223 -16.23 21.83 -8.24
CA VAL A 223 -16.48 20.87 -7.16
C VAL A 223 -15.27 20.81 -6.24
N THR A 224 -15.49 21.17 -4.97
CA THR A 224 -14.48 21.07 -3.90
C THR A 224 -14.80 19.99 -2.87
N THR A 225 -16.03 19.46 -2.90
CA THR A 225 -16.48 18.35 -2.06
C THR A 225 -17.38 17.43 -2.88
N ALA A 226 -17.33 16.13 -2.62
CA ALA A 226 -18.11 15.13 -3.32
C ALA A 226 -18.66 14.07 -2.35
N ALA A 227 -19.68 13.34 -2.78
CA ALA A 227 -20.25 12.23 -2.04
C ALA A 227 -20.16 10.95 -2.89
N ASN A 228 -20.51 9.82 -2.30
CA ASN A 228 -20.62 8.56 -3.03
C ASN A 228 -21.60 8.71 -4.24
N GLY A 229 -21.13 8.35 -5.42
CA GLY A 229 -21.84 8.48 -6.70
C GLY A 229 -21.69 9.84 -7.40
N THR A 230 -21.00 10.82 -6.81
CA THR A 230 -20.69 12.08 -7.49
C THR A 230 -19.82 11.81 -8.71
N GLN A 231 -20.16 12.46 -9.82
CA GLN A 231 -19.39 12.44 -11.06
C GLN A 231 -18.55 13.71 -11.19
N LEU A 232 -17.24 13.54 -11.23
CA LEU A 232 -16.24 14.58 -11.42
C LEU A 232 -15.77 14.63 -12.87
N TYR A 233 -15.42 15.82 -13.33
CA TYR A 233 -14.90 16.07 -14.66
C TYR A 233 -13.67 16.98 -14.55
N PHE A 234 -12.67 16.75 -15.40
CA PHE A 234 -11.65 17.75 -15.68
C PHE A 234 -12.20 18.69 -16.74
N ASP A 235 -12.41 19.96 -16.42
CA ASP A 235 -12.78 21.01 -17.37
C ASP A 235 -11.49 21.64 -17.91
N VAL A 236 -11.18 21.32 -19.17
CA VAL A 236 -9.91 21.68 -19.82
C VAL A 236 -10.15 22.88 -20.74
N PRO A 237 -9.42 24.00 -20.57
CA PRO A 237 -9.53 25.15 -21.48
C PRO A 237 -9.25 24.79 -22.94
N SER A 238 -9.93 25.46 -23.88
CA SER A 238 -9.74 25.20 -25.32
C SER A 238 -8.38 25.61 -25.86
N ASP A 239 -7.70 26.53 -25.18
CA ASP A 239 -6.36 27.02 -25.49
C ASP A 239 -5.27 26.35 -24.62
N ALA A 240 -5.65 25.34 -23.82
CA ALA A 240 -4.69 24.56 -23.05
C ALA A 240 -3.73 23.83 -24.01
N SER A 241 -2.43 23.97 -23.76
CA SER A 241 -1.44 23.13 -24.42
C SER A 241 -1.65 21.67 -24.04
N ASP A 242 -1.30 20.75 -24.94
CA ASP A 242 -1.36 19.31 -24.68
C ASP A 242 -0.71 18.96 -23.33
N GLY A 243 -1.34 18.10 -22.56
CA GLY A 243 -0.88 17.86 -21.20
C GLY A 243 -1.65 16.79 -20.44
N THR A 244 -1.25 16.65 -19.18
CA THR A 244 -1.83 15.72 -18.22
C THR A 244 -2.08 16.42 -16.90
N ALA A 245 -3.12 16.02 -16.18
CA ALA A 245 -3.41 16.50 -14.84
C ALA A 245 -3.84 15.33 -13.94
N SER A 246 -3.69 15.49 -12.64
CA SER A 246 -4.17 14.54 -11.63
C SER A 246 -5.06 15.26 -10.63
N LEU A 247 -6.21 14.68 -10.31
CA LEU A 247 -7.05 15.11 -9.20
C LEU A 247 -6.89 14.12 -8.04
N GLY A 248 -7.00 14.63 -6.83
CA GLY A 248 -7.04 13.83 -5.61
C GLY A 248 -8.39 13.96 -4.91
N VAL A 249 -8.84 12.90 -4.26
CA VAL A 249 -9.93 12.94 -3.28
C VAL A 249 -9.47 12.35 -1.96
N GLN A 250 -9.95 12.91 -0.85
CA GLN A 250 -9.59 12.45 0.49
C GLN A 250 -10.78 12.53 1.45
N ALA A 251 -10.88 11.55 2.34
CA ALA A 251 -11.83 11.56 3.46
C ALA A 251 -11.20 10.92 4.70
N THR A 252 -11.89 11.07 5.83
CA THR A 252 -11.66 10.28 7.04
C THR A 252 -12.89 9.38 7.25
N THR A 253 -12.66 8.08 7.36
CA THR A 253 -13.69 7.05 7.55
C THR A 253 -13.10 5.84 8.25
N SER A 254 -13.93 4.92 8.72
CA SER A 254 -13.47 3.59 9.15
C SER A 254 -13.33 2.69 7.92
N VAL A 255 -12.16 2.10 7.70
CA VAL A 255 -11.99 1.12 6.63
C VAL A 255 -12.84 -0.13 6.94
N PRO A 256 -13.59 -0.70 5.97
CA PRO A 256 -14.45 -1.85 6.22
C PRO A 256 -13.70 -3.12 6.63
N VAL A 257 -14.18 -3.81 7.66
CA VAL A 257 -13.65 -5.11 8.12
C VAL A 257 -13.73 -6.14 7.00
N GLY A 258 -12.64 -6.87 6.77
CA GLY A 258 -12.49 -7.84 5.68
C GLY A 258 -11.83 -7.30 4.41
N ARG A 259 -11.51 -6.00 4.32
CA ARG A 259 -10.67 -5.48 3.23
C ARG A 259 -9.26 -6.06 3.33
N ALA A 260 -8.70 -6.45 2.19
CA ALA A 260 -7.33 -6.93 2.12
C ALA A 260 -6.34 -5.77 2.05
N PHE A 261 -5.13 -6.01 2.52
CA PHE A 261 -4.01 -5.10 2.48
C PHE A 261 -2.83 -5.88 1.88
N ALA A 262 -2.40 -5.49 0.69
CA ALA A 262 -1.29 -6.12 -0.02
C ALA A 262 -0.02 -5.27 0.06
N GLY A 263 1.13 -5.91 0.25
CA GLY A 263 2.42 -5.23 0.31
C GLY A 263 2.78 -4.59 -1.03
N VAL A 264 3.41 -3.41 -0.98
CA VAL A 264 4.05 -2.80 -2.18
C VAL A 264 5.34 -3.50 -2.57
N THR A 265 5.91 -4.27 -1.65
CA THR A 265 7.04 -5.19 -1.79
C THR A 265 6.60 -6.58 -1.33
N LYS A 266 7.40 -7.62 -1.60
CA LYS A 266 7.14 -8.97 -1.12
C LYS A 266 6.94 -8.98 0.41
N SER A 267 5.71 -9.24 0.84
CA SER A 267 5.29 -9.35 2.23
C SER A 267 3.92 -10.00 2.23
N GLN A 268 3.61 -10.86 3.19
CA GLN A 268 2.32 -11.54 3.23
C GLN A 268 1.12 -10.59 3.22
N THR A 269 0.08 -10.99 2.48
CA THR A 269 -1.22 -10.33 2.50
C THR A 269 -1.82 -10.27 3.91
N GLN A 270 -2.38 -9.12 4.27
CA GLN A 270 -3.04 -8.87 5.54
C GLN A 270 -4.55 -8.67 5.30
N ILE A 271 -5.37 -9.00 6.29
CA ILE A 271 -6.82 -8.75 6.23
C ILE A 271 -7.28 -7.90 7.42
N LEU A 272 -8.10 -6.89 7.14
CA LEU A 272 -8.53 -5.92 8.14
C LEU A 272 -9.51 -6.54 9.14
N ALA A 273 -9.17 -6.47 10.42
CA ALA A 273 -9.99 -6.92 11.54
C ALA A 273 -10.59 -5.76 12.33
N GLY A 274 -10.09 -4.53 12.16
CA GLY A 274 -10.64 -3.34 12.77
C GLY A 274 -9.89 -2.07 12.36
N SER A 275 -10.56 -0.93 12.44
CA SER A 275 -10.02 0.36 12.04
C SER A 275 -10.47 1.43 13.01
N SER A 276 -9.59 2.38 13.33
CA SER A 276 -10.05 3.68 13.82
C SER A 276 -10.55 4.52 12.63
N GLU A 277 -11.10 5.70 12.90
CA GLU A 277 -11.20 6.76 11.89
C GLU A 277 -9.82 6.95 11.25
N SER A 278 -9.77 6.77 9.93
CA SER A 278 -8.55 6.65 9.15
C SER A 278 -8.65 7.46 7.87
N THR A 279 -7.53 8.04 7.47
CA THR A 279 -7.43 8.79 6.21
C THR A 279 -7.47 7.82 5.04
N VAL A 280 -8.34 8.10 4.08
CA VAL A 280 -8.44 7.36 2.82
C VAL A 280 -8.31 8.34 1.68
N SER A 281 -7.62 7.95 0.60
CA SER A 281 -7.42 8.81 -0.56
C SER A 281 -7.54 8.03 -1.87
N ALA A 282 -7.89 8.73 -2.94
CA ALA A 282 -7.84 8.18 -4.29
C ALA A 282 -7.40 9.26 -5.27
N THR A 283 -6.82 8.85 -6.39
CA THR A 283 -6.39 9.76 -7.46
C THR A 283 -6.97 9.30 -8.80
N ALA A 284 -7.18 10.26 -9.69
CA ALA A 284 -7.50 9.98 -11.08
C ALA A 284 -6.78 10.96 -11.99
N THR A 285 -6.39 10.50 -13.17
CA THR A 285 -5.62 11.30 -14.13
C THR A 285 -6.43 11.64 -15.37
N ALA A 286 -6.16 12.79 -15.96
CA ALA A 286 -6.63 13.17 -17.28
C ALA A 286 -5.46 13.44 -18.22
N THR A 287 -5.63 13.11 -19.50
CA THR A 287 -4.72 13.47 -20.59
C THR A 287 -5.51 14.15 -21.70
N TRP A 288 -4.99 15.25 -22.25
CA TRP A 288 -5.61 15.96 -23.37
C TRP A 288 -4.59 16.41 -24.41
N ALA A 289 -5.07 16.52 -25.64
CA ALA A 289 -4.35 17.14 -26.75
C ALA A 289 -5.32 17.71 -27.79
N GLU A 290 -4.84 18.58 -28.67
CA GLU A 290 -5.63 19.08 -29.81
C GLU A 290 -5.82 17.98 -30.89
N GLN A 291 -4.75 17.24 -31.19
CA GLN A 291 -4.64 16.25 -32.26
C GLN A 291 -3.69 15.11 -31.86
N GLY A 292 -3.70 14.03 -32.63
CA GLY A 292 -2.88 12.86 -32.41
C GLY A 292 -3.54 11.85 -31.47
N ALA A 293 -2.75 10.91 -30.95
CA ALA A 293 -3.22 9.95 -29.96
C ALA A 293 -3.34 10.61 -28.58
N ILE A 294 -4.43 10.31 -27.86
CA ILE A 294 -4.72 10.87 -26.54
C ILE A 294 -5.00 9.71 -25.57
N PRO A 295 -3.95 9.13 -24.97
CA PRO A 295 -4.07 7.92 -24.18
C PRO A 295 -4.58 8.19 -22.76
N ALA A 296 -5.35 7.25 -22.23
CA ALA A 296 -5.60 7.05 -20.81
C ALA A 296 -5.25 5.60 -20.48
N VAL A 297 -4.36 5.39 -19.50
CA VAL A 297 -3.83 4.06 -19.19
C VAL A 297 -4.04 3.75 -17.71
N THR A 298 -4.54 2.56 -17.42
CA THR A 298 -4.67 2.01 -16.07
C THR A 298 -4.00 0.63 -15.99
N ALA A 299 -3.60 0.23 -14.78
CA ALA A 299 -3.10 -1.10 -14.49
C ALA A 299 -3.87 -1.72 -13.33
N GLN A 300 -4.14 -3.03 -13.42
CA GLN A 300 -4.76 -3.81 -12.35
C GLN A 300 -4.06 -5.17 -12.27
N LYS A 301 -3.84 -5.69 -11.06
CA LYS A 301 -3.36 -7.08 -10.95
C LYS A 301 -4.45 -8.01 -11.47
N ASN A 302 -4.06 -9.07 -12.17
CA ASN A 302 -4.96 -10.11 -12.62
C ASN A 302 -4.42 -11.45 -12.10
N CYS A 303 -4.81 -11.79 -10.88
CA CYS A 303 -4.38 -13.03 -10.24
C CYS A 303 -4.93 -14.27 -10.95
N ALA A 304 -6.08 -14.17 -11.62
CA ALA A 304 -6.67 -15.28 -12.34
C ALA A 304 -5.84 -15.70 -13.58
N GLU A 305 -5.21 -14.74 -14.27
CA GLU A 305 -4.39 -14.98 -15.46
C GLU A 305 -2.87 -14.93 -15.17
N GLY A 306 -2.45 -14.64 -13.93
CA GLY A 306 -1.05 -14.59 -13.53
C GLY A 306 -0.29 -13.40 -14.16
N GLY A 307 -0.77 -12.18 -13.93
CA GLY A 307 -0.13 -10.99 -14.48
C GLY A 307 -0.75 -9.67 -14.06
N VAL A 308 -0.45 -8.63 -14.84
CA VAL A 308 -0.98 -7.27 -14.67
C VAL A 308 -1.69 -6.86 -15.96
N ASP A 309 -2.97 -6.55 -15.85
CA ASP A 309 -3.76 -6.03 -16.96
C ASP A 309 -3.48 -4.55 -17.16
N ILE A 310 -2.91 -4.21 -18.30
CA ILE A 310 -2.73 -2.84 -18.76
C ILE A 310 -3.87 -2.51 -19.72
N THR A 311 -4.73 -1.58 -19.31
CA THR A 311 -5.83 -1.10 -20.15
C THR A 311 -5.49 0.28 -20.69
N ALA A 312 -5.39 0.40 -22.01
CA ALA A 312 -5.14 1.65 -22.72
C ALA A 312 -6.36 2.04 -23.55
N THR A 313 -6.86 3.26 -23.33
CA THR A 313 -7.93 3.88 -24.11
C THR A 313 -7.37 5.07 -24.88
N ASN A 314 -7.79 5.27 -26.13
CA ASN A 314 -7.33 6.38 -26.95
C ASN A 314 -8.51 7.23 -27.44
N LYS A 315 -8.62 8.47 -26.97
CA LYS A 315 -9.66 9.43 -27.40
C LYS A 315 -9.17 10.41 -28.47
N GLY A 316 -7.98 10.15 -29.02
CA GLY A 316 -7.40 10.90 -30.11
C GLY A 316 -7.95 10.55 -31.49
N ASP A 317 -7.31 11.09 -32.52
CA ASP A 317 -7.61 10.86 -33.94
C ASP A 317 -6.53 10.06 -34.68
N GLU A 318 -5.40 9.77 -34.03
CA GLU A 318 -4.35 8.88 -34.53
C GLU A 318 -4.17 7.66 -33.62
N PRO A 319 -3.58 6.54 -34.11
CA PRO A 319 -3.29 5.36 -33.30
C PRO A 319 -2.33 5.67 -32.14
N PHE A 320 -2.65 5.19 -30.94
CA PHE A 320 -1.74 5.19 -29.80
C PHE A 320 -0.85 3.95 -29.86
N VAL A 321 0.42 4.15 -30.20
CA VAL A 321 1.42 3.08 -30.24
C VAL A 321 2.32 3.20 -29.01
N PHE A 322 2.50 2.09 -28.29
CA PHE A 322 3.34 2.01 -27.10
C PHE A 322 4.05 0.67 -27.00
N GLU A 323 5.17 0.65 -26.29
CA GLU A 323 5.93 -0.58 -26.01
C GLU A 323 5.63 -1.08 -24.59
N LEU A 324 5.51 -2.40 -24.44
CA LEU A 324 5.33 -3.07 -23.16
C LEU A 324 6.14 -4.38 -23.17
N LYS A 325 7.10 -4.51 -22.23
CA LYS A 325 8.06 -5.62 -22.18
C LYS A 325 8.69 -5.98 -23.55
N GLY A 326 9.12 -4.98 -24.34
CA GLY A 326 9.75 -5.21 -25.64
C GLY A 326 8.79 -5.54 -26.78
N THR A 327 7.47 -5.49 -26.53
CA THR A 327 6.44 -5.73 -27.55
C THR A 327 5.68 -4.46 -27.86
N GLU A 328 5.55 -4.14 -29.14
CA GLU A 328 4.75 -3.00 -29.60
C GLU A 328 3.26 -3.33 -29.57
N HIS A 329 2.47 -2.41 -29.05
CA HIS A 329 1.01 -2.44 -29.04
C HIS A 329 0.47 -1.18 -29.69
N SER A 330 -0.65 -1.33 -30.40
CA SER A 330 -1.38 -0.21 -31.02
C SER A 330 -2.84 -0.22 -30.58
N VAL A 331 -3.35 0.94 -30.20
CA VAL A 331 -4.77 1.20 -29.89
C VAL A 331 -5.30 2.22 -30.89
N PRO A 332 -6.23 1.84 -31.78
CA PRO A 332 -6.82 2.77 -32.75
C PRO A 332 -7.51 3.96 -32.06
N ALA A 333 -7.72 5.03 -32.82
CA ALA A 333 -8.51 6.17 -32.40
C ALA A 333 -9.93 5.75 -31.96
N GLY A 334 -10.37 6.22 -30.79
CA GLY A 334 -11.68 5.92 -30.21
C GLY A 334 -11.81 4.56 -29.52
N GLU A 335 -10.78 3.71 -29.61
CA GLU A 335 -10.82 2.33 -29.10
C GLU A 335 -10.18 2.18 -27.71
N SER A 336 -10.41 1.03 -27.11
CA SER A 336 -9.78 0.58 -25.87
C SER A 336 -9.21 -0.83 -26.04
N LYS A 337 -8.06 -1.09 -25.42
CA LYS A 337 -7.40 -2.40 -25.46
C LYS A 337 -6.81 -2.73 -24.11
N THR A 338 -7.06 -3.94 -23.65
CA THR A 338 -6.40 -4.53 -22.48
C THR A 338 -5.35 -5.54 -22.92
N VAL A 339 -4.18 -5.48 -22.30
CA VAL A 339 -3.09 -6.44 -22.50
C VAL A 339 -2.67 -6.94 -21.12
N THR A 340 -2.78 -8.25 -20.89
CA THR A 340 -2.23 -8.89 -19.70
C THR A 340 -0.74 -9.09 -19.88
N VAL A 341 0.05 -8.47 -19.01
CA VAL A 341 1.49 -8.67 -18.94
C VAL A 341 1.76 -9.80 -17.96
N PRO A 342 2.31 -10.94 -18.39
CA PRO A 342 2.65 -12.02 -17.48
C PRO A 342 3.67 -11.53 -16.46
N VAL A 343 3.41 -11.81 -15.18
CA VAL A 343 4.30 -11.53 -14.05
C VAL A 343 4.27 -12.78 -13.18
N GLY A 344 5.42 -13.29 -12.78
CA GLY A 344 5.50 -14.45 -11.90
C GLY A 344 4.93 -14.17 -10.51
N GLU A 345 4.54 -15.23 -9.81
CA GLU A 345 4.21 -15.17 -8.39
C GLU A 345 5.40 -14.62 -7.59
N ASP A 346 5.15 -13.74 -6.62
CA ASP A 346 6.14 -12.97 -5.86
C ASP A 346 7.07 -12.07 -6.71
N GLU A 347 6.83 -11.92 -8.02
CA GLU A 347 7.69 -11.13 -8.89
C GLU A 347 7.33 -9.64 -8.80
N ALA A 348 8.36 -8.82 -8.58
CA ALA A 348 8.23 -7.38 -8.69
C ALA A 348 8.11 -6.97 -10.17
N TYR A 349 7.21 -6.03 -10.46
CA TYR A 349 7.06 -5.43 -11.76
C TYR A 349 7.24 -3.90 -11.71
N ASP A 350 7.73 -3.36 -12.81
CA ASP A 350 7.92 -1.93 -13.05
C ASP A 350 7.74 -1.68 -14.56
N PHE A 351 6.59 -1.13 -14.94
CA PHE A 351 6.22 -0.86 -16.31
C PHE A 351 6.12 0.63 -16.52
N THR A 352 6.91 1.17 -17.44
CA THR A 352 6.75 2.55 -17.90
C THR A 352 6.14 2.55 -19.29
N ILE A 353 5.00 3.22 -19.44
CA ILE A 353 4.33 3.43 -20.71
C ILE A 353 4.48 4.90 -21.07
N THR A 354 5.13 5.14 -22.20
CA THR A 354 5.33 6.48 -22.76
C THR A 354 4.43 6.69 -23.98
N GLY A 355 4.02 7.93 -24.20
CA GLY A 355 3.16 8.31 -25.31
C GLY A 355 3.48 9.71 -25.85
N PRO A 356 2.68 10.19 -26.82
CA PRO A 356 2.82 11.55 -27.34
C PRO A 356 2.56 12.61 -26.27
N ALA A 357 2.88 13.87 -26.58
CA ALA A 357 2.68 15.03 -25.68
C ALA A 357 3.34 14.89 -24.30
N GLY A 358 4.42 14.10 -24.20
CA GLY A 358 5.12 13.86 -22.93
C GLY A 358 4.37 12.94 -21.97
N PHE A 359 3.33 12.23 -22.44
CA PHE A 359 2.63 11.23 -21.64
C PHE A 359 3.61 10.17 -21.14
N THR A 360 3.66 9.99 -19.82
CA THR A 360 4.42 8.95 -19.16
C THR A 360 3.63 8.45 -17.96
N GLN A 361 3.48 7.13 -17.84
CA GLN A 361 2.83 6.48 -16.72
C GLN A 361 3.68 5.31 -16.27
N ASN A 362 3.96 5.23 -14.97
CA ASN A 362 4.77 4.19 -14.37
C ASN A 362 3.95 3.35 -13.39
N PHE A 363 3.85 2.05 -13.66
CA PHE A 363 3.14 1.08 -12.84
C PHE A 363 4.13 0.14 -12.18
N LYS A 364 4.28 0.21 -10.86
CA LYS A 364 5.15 -0.70 -10.10
C LYS A 364 4.42 -1.42 -8.97
N GLY A 365 4.88 -2.61 -8.63
CA GLY A 365 4.35 -3.40 -7.52
C GLY A 365 4.94 -4.81 -7.47
N VAL A 366 4.27 -5.70 -6.75
CA VAL A 366 4.58 -7.13 -6.69
C VAL A 366 3.29 -7.91 -6.96
N LEU A 367 3.36 -8.95 -7.78
CA LEU A 367 2.26 -9.89 -7.94
C LEU A 367 2.33 -10.93 -6.81
N ASP A 368 1.38 -10.89 -5.89
CA ASP A 368 1.26 -11.78 -4.71
C ASP A 368 -0.19 -12.27 -4.68
N CYS A 369 -0.42 -13.36 -5.40
CA CYS A 369 -1.73 -13.91 -5.75
C CYS A 369 -1.97 -15.29 -5.16
N LEU A 370 -0.98 -15.90 -4.51
CA LEU A 370 -1.06 -17.23 -3.91
C LEU A 370 -0.51 -17.17 -2.49
N THR A 371 -1.07 -17.99 -1.60
CA THR A 371 -0.36 -18.29 -0.35
C THR A 371 0.82 -19.21 -0.66
N THR A 372 1.83 -19.19 0.19
CA THR A 372 2.97 -20.11 0.06
C THR A 372 2.52 -21.58 0.00
N SER A 373 1.47 -21.96 0.76
CA SER A 373 0.87 -23.30 0.73
C SER A 373 0.33 -23.69 -0.65
N ASP A 374 -0.26 -22.73 -1.37
CA ASP A 374 -0.84 -22.95 -2.70
C ASP A 374 0.20 -22.93 -3.82
N SER A 375 1.36 -22.30 -3.60
CA SER A 375 2.44 -22.21 -4.60
C SER A 375 3.28 -23.49 -4.77
N GLY A 376 3.05 -24.54 -3.96
CA GLY A 376 3.81 -25.79 -3.96
C GLY A 376 5.13 -25.72 -3.17
N PRO A 377 5.95 -26.79 -3.12
CA PRO A 377 7.13 -26.82 -2.26
C PRO A 377 8.19 -25.82 -2.74
N VAL A 378 8.27 -24.68 -2.06
CA VAL A 378 9.33 -23.69 -2.21
C VAL A 378 10.58 -24.20 -1.49
N THR A 379 11.71 -24.27 -2.19
CA THR A 379 13.04 -24.46 -1.58
C THR A 379 13.28 -23.29 -0.62
N GLN A 380 13.11 -23.52 0.68
CA GLN A 380 13.42 -22.54 1.71
C GLN A 380 14.91 -22.19 1.64
N GLN A 381 15.22 -20.96 1.22
CA GLN A 381 16.52 -20.39 1.52
C GLN A 381 16.40 -19.76 2.90
N GLU A 382 16.84 -20.50 3.92
CA GLU A 382 16.90 -20.05 5.32
C GLU A 382 17.57 -18.67 5.37
N SER A 383 16.80 -17.62 5.68
CA SER A 383 17.37 -16.33 6.06
C SER A 383 17.84 -16.47 7.50
N SER A 384 19.14 -16.63 7.68
CA SER A 384 19.79 -16.70 8.98
C SER A 384 19.86 -15.32 9.61
N GLU A 385 18.86 -14.96 10.41
CA GLU A 385 18.93 -13.81 11.31
C GLU A 385 18.92 -14.29 12.77
N PRO A 386 19.89 -13.87 13.61
CA PRO A 386 20.03 -14.41 14.96
C PRO A 386 19.01 -13.81 15.92
N LEU A 387 18.33 -14.67 16.68
CA LEU A 387 17.46 -14.29 17.80
C LEU A 387 18.25 -13.48 18.85
N PRO A 388 17.68 -12.43 19.47
CA PRO A 388 18.32 -11.71 20.56
C PRO A 388 18.44 -12.60 21.80
N ALA A 389 19.68 -12.83 22.25
CA ALA A 389 19.99 -13.61 23.43
C ALA A 389 19.44 -12.93 24.71
N SER A 390 18.74 -13.71 25.52
CA SER A 390 18.26 -13.31 26.85
C SER A 390 19.45 -12.96 27.77
N ALA A 391 19.47 -11.73 28.29
CA ALA A 391 20.44 -11.33 29.30
C ALA A 391 20.00 -11.84 30.69
N GLY A 392 20.72 -12.84 31.21
CA GLY A 392 20.58 -13.33 32.56
C GLY A 392 21.89 -13.86 33.14
N GLY A 393 22.55 -13.05 33.98
CA GLY A 393 23.21 -13.53 35.20
C GLY A 393 24.71 -13.87 35.19
N SER A 394 25.42 -13.10 36.04
CA SER A 394 26.58 -13.47 36.87
C SER A 394 28.00 -13.19 36.38
N SER A 395 28.68 -12.42 37.22
CA SER A 395 30.10 -12.08 37.26
C SER A 395 30.97 -13.25 37.70
N THR A 396 32.17 -13.38 37.12
CA THR A 396 33.49 -13.40 37.80
C THR A 396 34.61 -13.86 36.85
N GLY A 397 35.66 -13.03 36.74
CA GLY A 397 37.05 -13.51 36.77
C GLY A 397 37.79 -13.92 35.48
N ALA A 398 38.81 -13.10 35.16
CA ALA A 398 40.15 -13.49 34.69
C ALA A 398 40.43 -13.70 33.17
N THR A 399 41.13 -12.70 32.61
CA THR A 399 42.35 -12.78 31.78
C THR A 399 42.55 -13.98 30.85
N ASP A 400 42.62 -13.76 29.54
CA ASP A 400 43.90 -13.74 28.81
C ASP A 400 43.72 -13.41 27.32
N ASN A 401 44.73 -12.71 26.79
CA ASN A 401 44.89 -12.36 25.38
C ASN A 401 45.25 -13.59 24.55
N LEU A 402 44.63 -13.74 23.37
CA LEU A 402 45.24 -14.37 22.20
C LEU A 402 44.97 -13.55 20.94
N ALA A 403 46.08 -13.19 20.31
CA ALA A 403 46.29 -12.46 19.06
C ALA A 403 45.84 -13.32 17.85
N GLU A 404 45.20 -12.74 16.84
CA GLU A 404 45.83 -12.19 15.60
C GLU A 404 45.98 -13.22 14.47
N THR A 405 45.24 -13.00 13.37
CA THR A 405 45.67 -12.96 11.95
C THR A 405 44.42 -12.69 11.10
N GLY A 406 44.40 -11.91 10.02
CA GLY A 406 45.46 -11.21 9.33
C GLY A 406 44.91 -10.05 8.47
N SER A 407 45.58 -8.90 8.61
CA SER A 407 46.08 -8.01 7.56
C SER A 407 45.57 -8.20 6.12
N SER A 408 44.95 -7.15 5.57
CA SER A 408 45.34 -6.69 4.23
C SER A 408 45.41 -5.17 4.15
N SER A 409 46.45 -4.75 3.44
CA SER A 409 47.10 -3.45 3.44
C SER A 409 46.50 -2.48 2.43
N ALA A 410 45.97 -1.34 2.90
CA ALA A 410 46.08 -0.01 2.28
C ALA A 410 45.09 0.98 2.92
N THR A 411 45.52 1.80 3.89
CA THR A 411 45.21 3.26 3.97
C THR A 411 45.65 3.89 5.30
N PRO A 412 46.78 4.62 5.35
CA PRO A 412 47.02 5.63 6.38
C PRO A 412 46.69 7.07 5.92
N VAL A 413 45.81 7.25 4.92
CA VAL A 413 45.57 8.59 4.30
C VAL A 413 44.19 9.20 4.63
N ILE A 414 43.27 8.51 5.29
CA ILE A 414 41.88 9.01 5.45
C ILE A 414 41.58 9.59 6.85
N ALA A 415 42.48 9.47 7.83
CA ALA A 415 42.29 10.08 9.16
C ALA A 415 42.69 11.57 9.25
N GLY A 416 43.26 12.15 8.18
CA GLY A 416 43.77 13.53 8.17
C GLY A 416 42.84 14.61 7.59
N ILE A 417 41.72 14.23 6.95
CA ILE A 417 40.89 15.19 6.17
C ILE A 417 39.59 15.57 6.91
N ALA A 418 39.16 14.82 7.92
CA ALA A 418 37.92 15.12 8.67
C ALA A 418 38.04 16.34 9.60
N ILE A 419 39.24 16.68 10.07
CA ILE A 419 39.45 17.78 11.05
C ILE A 419 39.55 19.15 10.35
N ALA A 420 39.91 19.22 9.07
CA ALA A 420 40.03 20.47 8.33
C ALA A 420 38.67 21.03 7.85
N LEU A 421 37.68 20.18 7.60
CA LEU A 421 36.35 20.60 7.11
C LEU A 421 35.42 21.10 8.22
N VAL A 422 35.58 20.61 9.46
CA VAL A 422 34.78 21.07 10.61
C VAL A 422 35.16 22.50 11.03
N VAL A 423 36.44 22.87 10.92
CA VAL A 423 36.91 24.24 11.24
C VAL A 423 36.46 25.26 10.18
N LEU A 424 36.45 24.87 8.90
CA LEU A 424 35.96 25.73 7.82
C LEU A 424 34.43 25.86 7.81
N GLY A 425 33.68 24.80 8.15
CA GLY A 425 32.22 24.84 8.27
C GLY A 425 31.71 25.65 9.47
N GLY A 426 32.41 25.59 10.62
CA GLY A 426 32.06 26.34 11.82
C GLY A 426 32.21 27.87 11.68
N GLY A 427 33.18 28.33 10.89
CA GLY A 427 33.43 29.77 10.67
C GLY A 427 32.33 30.48 9.85
N ALA A 428 31.72 29.79 8.89
CA ALA A 428 30.69 30.37 8.01
C ALA A 428 29.34 30.59 8.74
N VAL A 429 28.96 29.68 9.63
CA VAL A 429 27.70 29.76 10.39
C VAL A 429 27.74 30.86 11.45
N PHE A 430 28.91 31.13 12.04
CA PHE A 430 29.07 32.20 13.04
C PHE A 430 29.02 33.61 12.43
N LEU A 431 29.51 33.79 11.20
CA LEU A 431 29.49 35.08 10.51
C LEU A 431 28.12 35.46 9.92
N LEU A 432 27.27 34.47 9.60
CA LEU A 432 25.90 34.72 9.14
C LEU A 432 24.93 35.08 10.28
N ARG A 433 25.13 34.56 11.49
CA ARG A 433 24.30 34.90 12.67
C ARG A 433 24.52 36.33 13.18
N LYS A 434 25.69 36.94 12.94
CA LYS A 434 25.99 38.31 13.41
C LYS A 434 25.39 39.42 12.53
N LYS A 435 24.90 39.08 11.33
CA LYS A 435 24.38 40.07 10.35
C LYS A 435 22.87 40.31 10.41
N ASN A 436 22.11 39.47 11.12
CA ASN A 436 20.64 39.57 11.20
C ASN A 436 20.12 40.21 12.51
N ALA A 437 21.00 40.72 13.36
CA ALA A 437 20.63 41.38 14.62
C ALA A 437 20.99 42.87 14.60
N ALA A 438 20.38 43.64 13.69
CA ALA A 438 20.36 45.10 13.76
C ALA A 438 19.32 45.72 12.81
N THR A 439 18.05 45.84 13.24
CA THR A 439 17.20 47.01 12.95
C THR A 439 16.01 47.03 13.93
N PRO A 440 15.93 47.99 14.86
CA PRO A 440 14.75 48.21 15.70
C PRO A 440 13.75 49.14 14.98
N SER A 441 12.47 48.79 15.04
CA SER A 441 11.31 49.57 14.60
C SER A 441 10.81 50.50 15.72
N THR A 442 10.62 51.78 15.40
CA THR A 442 9.95 52.80 16.24
C THR A 442 8.45 52.87 15.89
N PRO A 443 7.52 53.03 16.85
CA PRO A 443 6.08 53.23 16.60
C PRO A 443 5.60 54.69 16.76
N GLY A 444 4.53 55.04 16.05
CA GLY A 444 3.77 56.31 16.07
C GLY A 444 3.52 56.79 14.64
N GLU A 445 2.30 57.04 14.15
CA GLU A 445 1.05 57.53 14.73
C GLU A 445 -0.15 57.03 13.90
#